data_AF-A0A834MQM4-F1
#
_entry.id   AF-A0A834MQM4-F1
#
_cell.length_a   1.000
_cell.length_b   1.000
_cell.length_c   1.000
_cell.angle_alpha   90.00
_cell.angle_beta   90.00
_cell.angle_gamma   90.00
#
_symmetry.space_group_name_H-M   'P 1'
#
loop_
_entity.id
_entity.type
_entity.pdbx_description
1 polymer ?
#
loop_
_entity_poly.entity_id
_entity_poly.type
_entity_poly.pdbx_seq_one_letter_code
_entity_poly.pdbx_strand_id
1 'polypeptide(L)'
;MINRRRTNNFTYVSSCVKYMIFTLNFVFWLFGGLLIGVGLYAFVDKWQATGSVRVENVYDVILNISLVMVIAGGVVFVVSFAGCVGALRENTCLLKFYSLCLLIFFLLEMGVAIVGFVFPHTLQSLLEESFTEKIIQTYREDPDLQNFIDFGQQEFKCCGLSQAGYMDWGKNEYFNCSSPSVEHCGVPFSCCINATDISSGLVNIMCGYKDKVLTLPVSEASKKVWTSGCIEIVRNWAERNLYTIAGIALGIALSQLFVIYLAKTLEGQIELQRSRWHS
;
A
#
# COMPACT_ATOMS: atom_id res chain seq x y z
N MET A 1 -57.09 19.85 30.61
CA MET A 1 -56.71 19.24 29.31
C MET A 1 -55.52 20.02 28.76
N ILE A 2 -54.30 19.54 29.02
CA ILE A 2 -53.08 20.15 28.46
C ILE A 2 -52.96 19.67 27.02
N ASN A 3 -53.08 20.62 26.10
CA ASN A 3 -53.06 20.40 24.66
C ASN A 3 -51.64 19.98 24.26
N ARG A 4 -51.39 18.67 24.19
CA ARG A 4 -50.15 18.05 23.69
C ARG A 4 -50.09 18.27 22.18
N ARG A 5 -49.84 19.53 21.77
CA ARG A 5 -49.59 19.90 20.37
C ARG A 5 -48.37 19.11 19.92
N ARG A 6 -48.62 18.14 19.03
CA ARG A 6 -47.68 17.53 18.08
C ARG A 6 -46.47 18.45 17.89
N THR A 7 -45.35 18.12 18.52
CA THR A 7 -44.06 18.67 18.11
C THR A 7 -43.84 18.15 16.69
N ASN A 8 -43.80 19.07 15.73
CA ASN A 8 -43.35 18.76 14.38
C ASN A 8 -42.04 17.97 14.49
N ASN A 9 -41.90 16.91 13.69
CA ASN A 9 -40.70 16.08 13.56
C ASN A 9 -39.52 16.90 13.01
N PHE A 10 -39.06 17.90 13.75
CA PHE A 10 -37.92 18.72 13.41
C PHE A 10 -36.68 18.03 13.97
N THR A 11 -36.09 17.15 13.19
CA THR A 11 -34.77 16.57 13.49
C THR A 11 -33.71 17.60 13.12
N TYR A 12 -32.86 17.97 14.09
CA TYR A 12 -31.71 18.87 13.85
C TYR A 12 -30.59 18.19 13.06
N VAL A 13 -30.66 16.86 12.96
CA VAL A 13 -29.75 16.04 12.17
C VAL A 13 -30.05 16.23 10.68
N SER A 14 -29.07 16.76 9.94
CA SER A 14 -29.19 16.90 8.49
C SER A 14 -29.17 15.51 7.84
N SER A 15 -30.29 15.11 7.25
CA SER A 15 -30.42 13.82 6.55
C SER A 15 -29.37 13.69 5.44
N CYS A 16 -29.05 14.79 4.75
CA CYS A 16 -28.02 14.80 3.71
C CYS A 16 -26.65 14.38 4.26
N VAL A 17 -26.21 14.98 5.38
CA VAL A 17 -24.92 14.65 6.02
C VAL A 17 -24.91 13.20 6.49
N LYS A 18 -26.00 12.73 7.11
CA LYS A 18 -26.15 11.35 7.59
C LYS A 18 -25.99 10.33 6.47
N TYR A 19 -26.75 10.48 5.38
CA TYR A 19 -26.71 9.54 4.26
C TYR A 19 -25.42 9.64 3.45
N MET A 20 -24.81 10.82 3.37
CA MET A 20 -23.53 10.99 2.71
C MET A 20 -22.40 10.26 3.44
N ILE A 21 -22.28 10.44 4.77
CA ILE A 21 -21.30 9.70 5.59
C ILE A 21 -21.57 8.21 5.50
N PHE A 22 -22.83 7.78 5.58
CA PHE A 22 -23.18 6.36 5.46
C PHE A 22 -22.76 5.79 4.11
N THR A 23 -23.08 6.46 3.00
CA THR A 23 -22.79 5.97 1.64
C THR A 23 -21.29 5.88 1.40
N LEU A 24 -20.52 6.91 1.78
CA LEU A 24 -19.06 6.91 1.65
C LEU A 24 -18.44 5.77 2.47
N ASN A 25 -18.82 5.63 3.74
CA ASN A 25 -18.29 4.57 4.59
C ASN A 25 -18.73 3.18 4.13
N PHE A 26 -19.93 3.04 3.55
CA PHE A 26 -20.39 1.75 3.05
C PHE A 26 -19.55 1.26 1.88
N VAL A 27 -19.14 2.16 0.97
CA VAL A 27 -18.21 1.84 -0.12
C VAL A 27 -16.84 1.41 0.42
N PHE A 28 -16.29 2.16 1.37
CA PHE A 28 -15.01 1.78 2.00
C PHE A 28 -15.10 0.48 2.80
N TRP A 29 -16.23 0.20 3.42
CA TRP A 29 -16.48 -1.05 4.13
C TRP A 29 -16.46 -2.25 3.18
N LEU A 30 -17.11 -2.14 2.01
CA LEU A 30 -17.04 -3.17 0.96
C LEU A 30 -15.61 -3.35 0.45
N PHE A 31 -14.88 -2.25 0.24
CA PHE A 31 -13.48 -2.30 -0.19
C PHE A 31 -12.57 -2.96 0.86
N GLY A 32 -12.74 -2.64 2.14
CA GLY A 32 -12.03 -3.28 3.24
C GLY A 32 -12.32 -4.79 3.31
N GLY A 33 -13.59 -5.18 3.14
CA GLY A 33 -13.98 -6.58 3.05
C GLY A 33 -13.34 -7.32 1.87
N LEU A 34 -13.27 -6.67 0.70
CA LEU A 34 -12.58 -7.20 -0.48
C LEU A 34 -11.09 -7.39 -0.23
N LEU A 35 -10.41 -6.40 0.35
CA LEU A 35 -8.98 -6.49 0.69
C LEU A 35 -8.69 -7.63 1.65
N ILE A 36 -9.52 -7.80 2.69
CA ILE A 36 -9.41 -8.93 3.62
C ILE A 36 -9.61 -10.25 2.87
N GLY A 37 -10.63 -10.35 2.01
CA GLY A 37 -10.91 -11.56 1.25
C GLY A 37 -9.75 -11.97 0.34
N VAL A 38 -9.21 -11.03 -0.44
CA VAL A 38 -8.06 -11.28 -1.33
C VAL A 38 -6.80 -11.60 -0.52
N GLY A 39 -6.53 -10.85 0.55
CA GLY A 39 -5.37 -11.08 1.41
C GLY A 39 -5.41 -12.43 2.13
N LEU A 40 -6.58 -12.86 2.62
CA LEU A 40 -6.76 -14.18 3.23
C LEU A 40 -6.64 -15.30 2.19
N TYR A 41 -7.17 -15.11 0.99
CA TYR A 41 -7.03 -16.08 -0.09
C TYR A 41 -5.55 -16.30 -0.45
N ALA A 42 -4.81 -15.23 -0.70
CA ALA A 42 -3.38 -15.30 -1.01
C ALA A 42 -2.57 -15.86 0.16
N PHE A 43 -2.91 -15.50 1.40
CA PHE A 43 -2.27 -16.08 2.59
C PHE A 43 -2.48 -17.59 2.71
N VAL A 44 -3.70 -18.09 2.44
CA VAL A 44 -4.01 -19.52 2.51
C VAL A 44 -3.31 -20.29 1.39
N ASP A 45 -3.30 -19.76 0.16
CA ASP A 45 -2.61 -20.37 -0.98
C ASP A 45 -1.11 -20.52 -0.69
N LYS A 46 -0.50 -19.45 -0.19
CA LYS A 46 0.89 -19.43 0.28
C LYS A 46 1.15 -20.43 1.41
N TRP A 47 0.27 -20.49 2.41
CA TRP A 47 0.41 -21.42 3.53
C TRP A 47 0.39 -22.87 3.05
N GLN A 48 -0.46 -23.20 2.06
CA GLN A 48 -0.52 -24.52 1.45
C GLN A 48 0.74 -24.86 0.64
N ALA A 49 1.32 -23.88 -0.06
CA ALA A 49 2.52 -24.08 -0.88
C ALA A 49 3.79 -24.25 -0.05
N THR A 50 3.99 -23.43 0.99
CA THR A 50 5.26 -23.35 1.74
C THR A 50 5.20 -24.08 3.09
N GLY A 51 4.01 -24.42 3.58
CA GLY A 51 3.81 -25.17 4.83
C GLY A 51 4.12 -24.40 6.13
N SER A 52 4.69 -23.19 6.03
CA SER A 52 4.90 -22.28 7.14
C SER A 52 5.08 -20.83 6.67
N VAL A 53 4.66 -19.87 7.50
CA VAL A 53 4.95 -18.43 7.32
C VAL A 53 5.86 -18.02 8.48
N ARG A 54 7.11 -17.69 8.17
CA ARG A 54 8.07 -17.21 9.18
C ARG A 54 7.76 -15.75 9.48
N VAL A 55 7.30 -15.48 10.70
CA VAL A 55 7.09 -14.14 11.24
C VAL A 55 7.97 -14.00 12.46
N GLU A 56 9.23 -13.58 12.26
CA GLU A 56 10.19 -13.43 13.35
C GLU A 56 10.25 -11.96 13.81
N ASN A 57 10.09 -11.02 12.88
CA ASN A 57 10.20 -9.59 13.13
C ASN A 57 9.08 -8.78 12.45
N VAL A 58 8.90 -7.53 12.88
CA VAL A 58 7.93 -6.58 12.28
C VAL A 58 8.19 -6.39 10.78
N TYR A 59 9.45 -6.43 10.35
CA TYR A 59 9.82 -6.34 8.94
C TYR A 59 9.30 -7.53 8.11
N ASP A 60 9.16 -8.74 8.69
CA ASP A 60 8.57 -9.88 7.97
C ASP A 60 7.09 -9.62 7.68
N VAL A 61 6.38 -9.00 8.64
CA VAL A 61 4.96 -8.64 8.48
C VAL A 61 4.80 -7.57 7.41
N ILE A 62 5.62 -6.52 7.44
CA ILE A 62 5.53 -5.38 6.50
C ILE A 62 5.86 -5.80 5.06
N LEU A 63 6.82 -6.70 4.87
CA LEU A 63 7.18 -7.18 3.53
C LEU A 63 6.22 -8.23 3.00
N ASN A 64 5.37 -8.83 3.84
CA ASN A 64 4.38 -9.78 3.39
C ASN A 64 3.12 -9.08 2.85
N ILE A 65 3.01 -8.99 1.53
CA ILE A 65 1.91 -8.30 0.84
C ILE A 65 0.55 -8.82 1.30
N SER A 66 0.39 -10.13 1.39
CA SER A 66 -0.83 -10.79 1.86
C SER A 66 -1.22 -10.38 3.29
N LEU A 67 -0.27 -10.34 4.23
CA LEU A 67 -0.55 -9.91 5.61
C LEU A 67 -0.87 -8.41 5.69
N VAL A 68 -0.14 -7.56 4.95
CA VAL A 68 -0.41 -6.13 4.87
C VAL A 68 -1.81 -5.87 4.34
N MET A 69 -2.25 -6.61 3.30
CA MET A 69 -3.61 -6.51 2.76
C MET A 69 -4.68 -6.86 3.80
N VAL A 70 -4.48 -7.94 4.58
CA VAL A 70 -5.42 -8.34 5.64
C VAL A 70 -5.46 -7.31 6.77
N ILE A 71 -4.31 -6.81 7.22
CA ILE A 71 -4.22 -5.84 8.32
C ILE A 71 -4.82 -4.49 7.88
N ALA A 72 -4.39 -3.96 6.74
CA ALA A 72 -4.90 -2.70 6.20
C ALA A 72 -6.40 -2.79 5.87
N GLY A 73 -6.83 -3.89 5.24
CA GLY A 73 -8.23 -4.17 4.98
C GLY A 73 -9.06 -4.27 6.26
N GLY A 74 -8.54 -4.91 7.30
CA GLY A 74 -9.15 -5.00 8.64
C GLY A 74 -9.36 -3.63 9.28
N VAL A 75 -8.33 -2.78 9.24
CA VAL A 75 -8.40 -1.40 9.75
C VAL A 75 -9.47 -0.60 9.00
N VAL A 76 -9.47 -0.63 7.66
CA VAL A 76 -10.48 0.04 6.83
C VAL A 76 -11.88 -0.48 7.15
N PHE A 77 -12.05 -1.81 7.23
CA PHE A 77 -13.34 -2.44 7.53
C PHE A 77 -13.89 -2.00 8.88
N VAL A 78 -13.08 -2.01 9.95
CA VAL A 78 -13.52 -1.64 11.30
C VAL A 78 -13.87 -0.15 11.39
N VAL A 79 -13.00 0.72 10.86
CA VAL A 79 -13.22 2.18 10.89
C VAL A 79 -14.46 2.55 10.08
N SER A 80 -14.61 2.01 8.87
CA SER A 80 -15.77 2.27 8.02
C SER A 80 -17.06 1.69 8.61
N PHE A 81 -17.02 0.49 9.21
CA PHE A 81 -18.18 -0.08 9.92
C PHE A 81 -18.61 0.82 11.08
N ALA A 82 -17.67 1.31 11.89
CA ALA A 82 -17.95 2.26 12.96
C ALA A 82 -18.55 3.57 12.42
N GLY A 83 -18.07 4.08 11.29
CA GLY A 83 -18.64 5.24 10.59
C GLY A 83 -20.09 5.01 10.13
N CYS A 84 -20.37 3.88 9.48
CA CYS A 84 -21.73 3.51 9.04
C CYS A 84 -22.70 3.38 10.21
N VAL A 85 -22.34 2.57 11.23
CA VAL A 85 -23.22 2.32 12.39
C VAL A 85 -23.36 3.59 13.23
N GLY A 86 -22.27 4.34 13.43
CA GLY A 86 -22.28 5.62 14.12
C GLY A 86 -23.23 6.63 13.49
N ALA A 87 -23.21 6.75 12.15
CA ALA A 87 -24.11 7.62 11.42
C ALA A 87 -25.58 7.13 11.48
N LEU A 88 -25.84 5.85 11.21
CA LEU A 88 -27.21 5.31 11.15
C LEU A 88 -27.90 5.26 12.52
N ARG A 89 -27.19 4.78 13.53
CA ARG A 89 -27.69 4.63 14.91
C ARG A 89 -27.58 5.90 15.73
N GLU A 90 -27.05 6.98 15.15
CA GLU A 90 -26.81 8.25 15.85
C GLU A 90 -26.01 8.04 17.15
N ASN A 91 -25.03 7.11 17.10
CA ASN A 91 -24.21 6.74 18.24
C ASN A 91 -22.95 7.62 18.27
N THR A 92 -22.93 8.58 19.19
CA THR A 92 -21.82 9.53 19.32
C THR A 92 -20.50 8.89 19.75
N CYS A 93 -20.52 7.76 20.46
CA CYS A 93 -19.29 7.04 20.83
C CYS A 93 -18.58 6.47 19.59
N LEU A 94 -19.35 5.83 18.69
CA LEU A 94 -18.83 5.30 17.43
C LEU A 94 -18.38 6.42 16.47
N LEU A 95 -19.11 7.54 16.41
CA LEU A 95 -18.71 8.70 15.61
C LEU A 95 -17.42 9.37 16.16
N LYS A 96 -17.25 9.42 17.49
CA LYS A 96 -16.02 9.90 18.12
C LYS A 96 -14.83 8.99 17.80
N PHE A 97 -15.00 7.68 17.91
CA PHE A 97 -13.99 6.69 17.52
C PHE A 97 -13.60 6.83 16.04
N TYR A 98 -14.60 6.87 15.14
CA TYR A 98 -14.39 7.08 13.71
C TYR A 98 -13.58 8.36 13.41
N SER A 99 -13.99 9.49 14.00
CA SER A 99 -13.31 10.77 13.80
C SER A 99 -11.88 10.78 14.36
N LEU A 100 -11.64 10.09 15.49
CA LEU A 100 -10.31 9.95 16.06
C LEU A 100 -9.39 9.12 15.16
N CYS A 101 -9.88 8.00 14.62
CA CYS A 101 -9.12 7.19 13.67
C CYS A 101 -8.74 7.98 12.41
N LEU A 102 -9.69 8.72 11.83
CA LEU A 102 -9.40 9.58 10.68
C LEU A 102 -8.38 10.68 10.99
N LEU A 103 -8.44 11.28 12.19
CA LEU A 103 -7.44 12.25 12.62
C LEU A 103 -6.05 11.61 12.72
N ILE A 104 -5.95 10.39 13.26
CA ILE A 104 -4.67 9.66 13.34
C ILE A 104 -4.13 9.39 11.92
N PHE A 105 -4.97 8.96 10.98
CA PHE A 105 -4.53 8.76 9.59
C PHE A 105 -4.04 10.04 8.93
N PHE A 106 -4.74 11.15 9.14
CA PHE A 106 -4.32 12.46 8.65
C PHE A 106 -2.95 12.86 9.22
N LEU A 107 -2.71 12.64 10.51
CA LEU A 107 -1.41 12.94 11.14
C LEU A 107 -0.29 12.03 10.61
N LEU A 108 -0.58 10.75 10.38
CA LEU A 108 0.38 9.81 9.77
C LEU A 108 0.70 10.21 8.33
N GLU A 109 -0.30 10.57 7.53
CA GLU A 109 -0.12 11.05 6.15
C GLU A 109 0.73 12.31 6.11
N MET A 110 0.46 13.28 6.98
CA MET A 110 1.28 14.48 7.11
C MET A 110 2.71 14.14 7.54
N GLY A 111 2.90 13.19 8.46
CA GLY A 111 4.23 12.74 8.89
C GLY A 111 5.03 12.12 7.74
N VAL A 112 4.40 11.24 6.95
CA VAL A 112 5.01 10.63 5.75
C VAL A 112 5.35 11.70 4.72
N ALA A 113 4.43 12.64 4.45
CA ALA A 113 4.66 13.73 3.51
C ALA A 113 5.84 14.64 3.94
N ILE A 114 5.93 14.98 5.23
CA ILE A 114 7.03 15.78 5.77
C ILE A 114 8.36 15.04 5.63
N VAL A 115 8.43 13.76 6.02
CA VAL A 115 9.68 12.97 5.91
C VAL A 115 10.09 12.83 4.45
N GLY A 116 9.16 12.50 3.56
CA GLY A 116 9.45 12.32 2.14
C GLY A 116 9.88 13.61 1.42
N PHE A 117 9.31 14.76 1.81
CA PHE A 117 9.63 16.04 1.17
C PHE A 117 10.85 16.73 1.78
N VAL A 118 10.98 16.74 3.11
CA VAL A 118 12.03 17.48 3.82
C VAL A 118 13.33 16.66 3.91
N PHE A 119 13.22 15.34 4.06
CA PHE A 119 14.37 14.45 4.28
C PHE A 119 14.46 13.32 3.24
N PRO A 120 14.52 13.64 1.93
CA PRO A 120 14.50 12.61 0.87
C PRO A 120 15.72 11.68 0.93
N HIS A 121 16.89 12.19 1.31
CA HIS A 121 18.09 11.37 1.46
C HIS A 121 17.99 10.37 2.61
N THR A 122 17.45 10.80 3.76
CA THR A 122 17.22 9.91 4.91
C THR A 122 16.18 8.85 4.58
N LEU A 123 15.11 9.22 3.87
CA LEU A 123 14.12 8.24 3.41
C LEU A 123 14.76 7.21 2.48
N GLN A 124 15.60 7.64 1.54
CA GLN A 124 16.30 6.74 0.64
C GLN A 124 17.25 5.79 1.39
N SER A 125 18.07 6.30 2.32
CA SER A 125 18.99 5.44 3.07
C SER A 125 18.25 4.44 3.95
N LEU A 126 17.14 4.85 4.59
CA LEU A 126 16.29 3.94 5.36
C LEU A 126 15.69 2.85 4.47
N LEU A 127 15.21 3.20 3.27
CA LEU A 127 14.67 2.23 2.32
C LEU A 127 15.74 1.25 1.85
N GLU A 128 16.93 1.76 1.51
CA GLU A 128 18.03 0.95 1.01
C GLU A 128 18.57 0.00 2.09
N GLU A 129 18.85 0.48 3.31
CA GLU A 129 19.40 -0.32 4.42
C GLU A 129 18.38 -1.29 5.01
N SER A 130 17.12 -0.87 5.18
CA SER A 130 16.13 -1.68 5.90
C SER A 130 15.48 -2.75 5.04
N PHE A 131 15.38 -2.52 3.72
CA PHE A 131 14.55 -3.38 2.86
C PHE A 131 15.31 -4.03 1.70
N THR A 132 16.37 -3.44 1.14
CA THR A 132 17.02 -4.00 -0.06
C THR A 132 17.51 -5.43 0.16
N GLU A 133 18.29 -5.65 1.21
CA GLU A 133 18.88 -6.97 1.46
C GLU A 133 17.80 -8.03 1.70
N LYS A 134 16.82 -7.69 2.54
CA LYS A 134 15.73 -8.61 2.89
C LYS A 134 14.82 -8.92 1.71
N ILE A 135 14.46 -7.92 0.91
CA ILE A 135 13.64 -8.12 -0.29
C ILE A 135 14.39 -8.99 -1.30
N ILE A 136 15.67 -8.69 -1.54
CA ILE A 136 16.48 -9.45 -2.51
C ILE A 136 16.65 -10.90 -2.04
N GLN A 137 16.94 -11.16 -0.76
CA GLN A 137 17.08 -12.52 -0.23
C GLN A 137 15.75 -13.30 -0.28
N THR A 138 14.64 -12.68 0.12
CA THR A 138 13.32 -13.33 0.21
C THR A 138 12.60 -13.43 -1.15
N TYR A 139 13.16 -12.86 -2.22
CA TYR A 139 12.54 -12.78 -3.55
C TYR A 139 12.01 -14.13 -4.07
N ARG A 140 12.77 -15.23 -3.89
CA ARG A 140 12.35 -16.59 -4.31
C ARG A 140 11.53 -17.34 -3.27
N GLU A 141 11.47 -16.84 -2.04
CA GLU A 141 10.77 -17.50 -0.93
C GLU A 141 9.29 -17.09 -0.84
N ASP A 142 8.95 -15.90 -1.36
CA ASP A 142 7.61 -15.34 -1.31
C ASP A 142 7.06 -15.04 -2.72
N PRO A 143 6.16 -15.88 -3.26
CA PRO A 143 5.59 -15.69 -4.60
C PRO A 143 4.90 -14.33 -4.80
N ASP A 144 4.25 -13.81 -3.77
CA ASP A 144 3.58 -12.50 -3.83
C ASP A 144 4.61 -11.39 -4.00
N LEU A 145 5.68 -11.44 -3.20
CA LEU A 145 6.80 -10.51 -3.30
C LEU A 145 7.49 -10.63 -4.65
N GLN A 146 7.71 -11.84 -5.14
CA GLN A 146 8.32 -12.10 -6.43
C GLN A 146 7.54 -11.39 -7.55
N ASN A 147 6.22 -11.62 -7.61
CA ASN A 147 5.35 -11.01 -8.61
C ASN A 147 5.32 -9.49 -8.51
N PHE A 148 5.33 -8.93 -7.29
CA PHE A 148 5.35 -7.49 -7.08
C PHE A 148 6.66 -6.84 -7.54
N ILE A 149 7.80 -7.46 -7.23
CA ILE A 149 9.11 -6.98 -7.68
C ILE A 149 9.24 -7.13 -9.19
N ASP A 150 8.80 -8.25 -9.76
CA ASP A 150 8.82 -8.49 -11.20
C ASP A 150 7.99 -7.43 -11.94
N PHE A 151 6.79 -7.12 -11.44
CA PHE A 151 5.94 -6.05 -11.95
C PHE A 151 6.63 -4.68 -11.86
N GLY A 152 7.19 -4.34 -10.70
CA GLY A 152 7.88 -3.07 -10.49
C GLY A 152 9.07 -2.88 -11.42
N GLN A 153 9.88 -3.93 -11.61
CA GLN A 153 11.04 -3.91 -12.51
C GLN A 153 10.65 -3.71 -13.98
N GLN A 154 9.57 -4.36 -14.40
CA GLN A 154 9.03 -4.22 -15.75
C GLN A 154 8.42 -2.84 -15.99
N GLU A 155 7.60 -2.34 -15.05
CA GLU A 155 6.90 -1.06 -15.17
C GLU A 155 7.88 0.11 -15.14
N PHE A 156 8.82 0.11 -14.19
CA PHE A 156 9.80 1.18 -14.02
C PHE A 156 11.08 0.99 -14.84
N LYS A 157 11.21 -0.11 -15.60
CA LYS A 157 12.38 -0.39 -16.45
C LYS A 157 13.69 -0.31 -15.68
N CYS A 158 13.73 -1.01 -14.55
CA CYS A 158 14.84 -1.02 -13.61
C CYS A 158 15.20 -2.45 -13.20
N CYS A 159 16.36 -2.64 -12.59
CA CYS A 159 16.78 -3.94 -12.06
C CYS A 159 17.51 -3.77 -10.75
N GLY A 160 17.16 -4.60 -9.76
CA GLY A 160 17.57 -4.42 -8.37
C GLY A 160 16.86 -3.25 -7.69
N LEU A 161 17.29 -2.89 -6.48
CA LEU A 161 16.63 -1.89 -5.65
C LEU A 161 17.53 -0.69 -5.39
N SER A 162 18.75 -0.94 -4.92
CA SER A 162 19.73 0.05 -4.51
C SER A 162 20.47 0.68 -5.69
N GLN A 163 21.37 1.62 -5.40
CA GLN A 163 22.26 2.23 -6.41
C GLN A 163 23.17 1.22 -7.14
N ALA A 164 23.43 0.05 -6.55
CA ALA A 164 24.17 -1.02 -7.23
C ALA A 164 23.38 -1.63 -8.40
N GLY A 165 22.08 -1.37 -8.47
CA GLY A 165 21.19 -1.78 -9.54
C GLY A 165 21.16 -3.30 -9.71
N TYR A 166 21.37 -3.77 -10.94
CA TYR A 166 21.30 -5.20 -11.25
C TYR A 166 22.27 -6.07 -10.42
N MET A 167 23.34 -5.49 -9.88
CA MET A 167 24.31 -6.18 -9.04
C MET A 167 23.76 -6.59 -7.67
N ASP A 168 22.64 -6.00 -7.22
CA ASP A 168 21.97 -6.41 -5.99
C ASP A 168 21.62 -7.90 -6.00
N TRP A 169 21.26 -8.43 -7.16
CA TRP A 169 20.88 -9.83 -7.33
C TRP A 169 22.00 -10.81 -6.96
N GLY A 170 23.27 -10.39 -6.99
CA GLY A 170 24.37 -11.21 -6.50
C GLY A 170 24.27 -11.58 -5.02
N LYS A 171 23.45 -10.87 -4.23
CA LYS A 171 23.19 -11.15 -2.80
C LYS A 171 22.11 -12.21 -2.58
N ASN A 172 21.31 -12.54 -3.59
CA ASN A 172 20.30 -13.59 -3.50
C ASN A 172 20.94 -14.98 -3.68
N GLU A 173 20.51 -15.97 -2.88
CA GLU A 173 21.06 -17.32 -2.88
C GLU A 173 21.01 -18.02 -4.25
N TYR A 174 20.00 -17.75 -5.07
CA TYR A 174 19.80 -18.38 -6.38
C TYR A 174 20.57 -17.70 -7.51
N PHE A 175 20.81 -16.39 -7.41
CA PHE A 175 21.51 -15.60 -8.44
C PHE A 175 23.00 -15.40 -8.14
N ASN A 176 23.43 -15.66 -6.90
CA ASN A 176 24.83 -15.62 -6.51
C ASN A 176 25.68 -16.52 -7.45
N CYS A 177 26.80 -16.00 -7.91
CA CYS A 177 27.70 -16.70 -8.84
C CYS A 177 28.25 -18.03 -8.31
N SER A 178 28.39 -18.16 -6.98
CA SER A 178 28.84 -19.39 -6.31
C SER A 178 27.71 -20.39 -6.06
N SER A 179 26.46 -20.03 -6.39
CA SER A 179 25.29 -20.89 -6.21
C SER A 179 25.29 -22.08 -7.17
N PRO A 180 24.80 -23.26 -6.77
CA PRO A 180 24.56 -24.38 -7.68
C PRO A 180 23.32 -24.18 -8.57
N SER A 181 22.57 -23.10 -8.38
CA SER A 181 21.37 -22.76 -9.14
C SER A 181 21.63 -22.63 -10.65
N VAL A 182 20.64 -22.97 -11.47
CA VAL A 182 20.68 -22.71 -12.93
C VAL A 182 20.71 -21.21 -13.25
N GLU A 183 20.24 -20.38 -12.32
CA GLU A 183 20.16 -18.92 -12.46
C GLU A 183 21.39 -18.18 -11.92
N HIS A 184 22.43 -18.93 -11.54
CA HIS A 184 23.64 -18.36 -10.95
C HIS A 184 24.33 -17.34 -11.88
N CYS A 185 24.94 -16.31 -11.29
CA CYS A 185 25.46 -15.14 -12.01
C CYS A 185 24.42 -14.42 -12.88
N GLY A 186 23.13 -14.63 -12.64
CA GLY A 186 22.04 -14.04 -13.41
C GLY A 186 21.28 -12.96 -12.66
N VAL A 187 20.20 -12.50 -13.29
CA VAL A 187 19.17 -11.64 -12.70
C VAL A 187 17.79 -12.22 -13.05
N PRO A 188 16.71 -11.82 -12.36
CA PRO A 188 15.36 -12.15 -12.75
C PRO A 188 15.01 -11.74 -14.18
N PHE A 189 14.08 -12.48 -14.79
CA PHE A 189 13.64 -12.22 -16.15
C PHE A 189 12.96 -10.84 -16.31
N SER A 190 12.35 -10.32 -15.25
CA SER A 190 11.74 -8.98 -15.18
C SER A 190 12.73 -7.84 -15.44
N CYS A 191 14.04 -8.07 -15.24
CA CYS A 191 15.09 -7.11 -15.56
C CYS A 191 15.42 -7.00 -17.07
N CYS A 192 14.91 -7.91 -17.91
CA CYS A 192 15.25 -7.94 -19.33
C CYS A 192 14.57 -6.84 -20.13
N ILE A 193 15.33 -6.16 -21.00
CA ILE A 193 14.82 -5.02 -21.81
C ILE A 193 13.75 -5.47 -22.81
N ASN A 194 13.93 -6.66 -23.39
CA ASN A 194 12.99 -7.30 -24.32
C ASN A 194 12.70 -8.72 -23.85
N ALA A 195 12.00 -8.85 -22.72
CA ALA A 195 11.62 -10.16 -22.19
C ALA A 195 10.65 -10.91 -23.13
N THR A 196 9.96 -10.25 -24.04
CA THR A 196 9.11 -10.89 -25.07
C THR A 196 9.85 -10.98 -26.39
N ASP A 197 10.12 -12.19 -26.87
CA ASP A 197 10.77 -12.37 -28.17
C ASP A 197 9.72 -12.35 -29.31
N ILE A 198 10.04 -11.61 -30.37
CA ILE A 198 9.14 -10.94 -31.32
C ILE A 198 8.44 -11.90 -32.32
N SER A 199 8.48 -13.22 -32.10
CA SER A 199 7.92 -14.20 -33.04
C SER A 199 6.85 -15.14 -32.49
N SER A 200 6.69 -15.24 -31.16
CA SER A 200 5.81 -16.26 -30.55
C SER A 200 4.93 -15.74 -29.39
N GLY A 201 5.18 -14.53 -28.88
CA GLY A 201 4.47 -14.01 -27.70
C GLY A 201 4.86 -14.68 -26.38
N LEU A 202 5.87 -15.56 -26.37
CA LEU A 202 6.41 -16.16 -25.15
C LEU A 202 7.46 -15.24 -24.48
N VAL A 203 7.44 -15.25 -23.15
CA VAL A 203 8.43 -14.56 -22.32
C VAL A 203 9.73 -15.37 -22.31
N ASN A 204 10.82 -14.78 -22.80
CA ASN A 204 12.18 -15.29 -22.72
C ASN A 204 12.73 -15.14 -21.30
N ILE A 205 12.34 -16.08 -20.44
CA ILE A 205 12.85 -16.20 -19.07
C ILE A 205 14.36 -16.46 -18.99
N MET A 206 15.02 -16.88 -20.08
CA MET A 206 16.45 -17.23 -20.09
C MET A 206 17.37 -16.01 -20.27
N CYS A 207 16.83 -14.85 -20.66
CA CYS A 207 17.63 -13.64 -20.88
C CYS A 207 18.44 -13.22 -19.64
N GLY A 208 17.91 -13.45 -18.42
CA GLY A 208 18.52 -12.99 -17.18
C GLY A 208 19.76 -13.79 -16.72
N TYR A 209 19.88 -15.08 -17.07
CA TYR A 209 20.93 -15.95 -16.51
C TYR A 209 21.79 -16.68 -17.56
N LYS A 210 21.31 -16.87 -18.79
CA LYS A 210 22.03 -17.66 -19.81
C LYS A 210 23.45 -17.16 -20.10
N ASP A 211 23.63 -15.84 -20.07
CA ASP A 211 24.89 -15.19 -20.39
C ASP A 211 25.67 -14.73 -19.14
N LYS A 212 25.28 -15.17 -17.94
CA LYS A 212 25.90 -14.80 -16.66
C LYS A 212 26.11 -13.29 -16.52
N VAL A 213 25.01 -12.55 -16.65
CA VAL A 213 24.98 -11.09 -16.78
C VAL A 213 25.77 -10.37 -15.69
N LEU A 214 25.80 -10.88 -14.46
CA LEU A 214 26.56 -10.31 -13.33
C LEU A 214 28.08 -10.31 -13.54
N THR A 215 28.60 -11.10 -14.48
CA THR A 215 30.04 -11.19 -14.80
C THR A 215 30.45 -10.33 -15.99
N LEU A 216 29.49 -9.79 -16.74
CA LEU A 216 29.75 -9.01 -17.93
C LEU A 216 30.16 -7.58 -17.58
N PRO A 217 30.96 -6.90 -18.44
CA PRO A 217 31.14 -5.47 -18.30
C PRO A 217 29.80 -4.75 -18.48
N VAL A 218 29.63 -3.63 -17.77
CA VAL A 218 28.36 -2.84 -17.77
C VAL A 218 27.93 -2.44 -19.18
N SER A 219 28.88 -2.19 -20.10
CA SER A 219 28.62 -1.85 -21.51
C SER A 219 27.96 -2.98 -22.31
N GLU A 220 28.14 -4.23 -21.89
CA GLU A 220 27.50 -5.39 -22.51
C GLU A 220 26.22 -5.77 -21.76
N ALA A 221 26.21 -5.70 -20.42
CA ALA A 221 25.04 -5.96 -19.61
C ALA A 221 23.86 -5.03 -19.93
N SER A 222 24.14 -3.73 -20.09
CA SER A 222 23.15 -2.68 -20.44
C SER A 222 22.46 -2.86 -21.79
N LYS A 223 22.97 -3.74 -22.66
CA LYS A 223 22.29 -4.10 -23.92
C LYS A 223 21.23 -5.18 -23.75
N LYS A 224 21.24 -5.89 -22.61
CA LYS A 224 20.38 -7.05 -22.35
C LYS A 224 19.40 -6.78 -21.22
N VAL A 225 19.86 -6.16 -20.14
CA VAL A 225 19.08 -5.91 -18.93
C VAL A 225 19.13 -4.44 -18.54
N TRP A 226 18.10 -3.99 -17.83
CA TRP A 226 18.16 -2.72 -17.12
C TRP A 226 19.24 -2.79 -16.05
N THR A 227 20.10 -1.77 -15.95
CA THR A 227 21.22 -1.77 -15.01
C THR A 227 20.98 -0.87 -13.80
N SER A 228 20.04 0.07 -13.89
CA SER A 228 19.73 1.03 -12.83
C SER A 228 18.82 0.45 -11.76
N GLY A 229 19.07 0.82 -10.50
CA GLY A 229 18.23 0.42 -9.37
C GLY A 229 16.86 1.08 -9.38
N CYS A 230 15.84 0.34 -8.92
CA CYS A 230 14.47 0.84 -8.93
C CYS A 230 14.23 2.03 -8.00
N ILE A 231 14.91 2.14 -6.86
CA ILE A 231 14.73 3.27 -5.93
C ILE A 231 15.15 4.59 -6.60
N GLU A 232 16.27 4.57 -7.34
CA GLU A 232 16.75 5.76 -8.07
C GLU A 232 15.79 6.14 -9.19
N ILE A 233 15.29 5.18 -9.97
CA ILE A 233 14.35 5.46 -11.06
C ILE A 233 13.02 6.00 -10.54
N VAL A 234 12.47 5.41 -9.48
CA VAL A 234 11.23 5.87 -8.84
C VAL A 234 11.44 7.27 -8.25
N ARG A 235 12.58 7.54 -7.61
CA ARG A 235 12.93 8.88 -7.13
C ARG A 235 12.96 9.89 -8.27
N ASN A 236 13.69 9.61 -9.35
CA ASN A 236 13.79 10.49 -10.50
C ASN A 236 12.42 10.72 -11.17
N TRP A 237 11.56 9.70 -11.18
CA TRP A 237 10.18 9.83 -11.64
C TRP A 237 9.37 10.73 -10.70
N ALA A 238 9.52 10.59 -9.39
CA ALA A 238 8.82 11.38 -8.39
C ALA A 238 9.24 12.86 -8.44
N GLU A 239 10.53 13.15 -8.59
CA GLU A 239 11.05 14.52 -8.74
C GLU A 239 10.50 15.20 -10.00
N ARG A 240 10.39 14.46 -11.12
CA ARG A 240 9.78 14.98 -12.36
C ARG A 240 8.27 15.20 -12.26
N ASN A 241 7.57 14.39 -11.47
CA ASN A 241 6.12 14.43 -11.32
C ASN A 241 5.68 15.05 -9.97
N LEU A 242 6.56 15.83 -9.33
CA LEU A 242 6.36 16.33 -7.98
C LEU A 242 5.05 17.11 -7.82
N TYR A 243 4.71 17.97 -8.79
CA TYR A 243 3.46 18.74 -8.75
C TYR A 243 2.21 17.85 -8.79
N THR A 244 2.23 16.78 -9.59
CA THR A 244 1.12 15.82 -9.67
C THR A 244 0.98 15.04 -8.37
N ILE A 245 2.10 14.56 -7.81
CA ILE A 245 2.10 13.83 -6.53
C ILE A 245 1.61 14.74 -5.39
N ALA A 246 2.11 15.98 -5.33
CA ALA A 246 1.69 16.96 -4.34
C ALA A 246 0.20 17.30 -4.48
N GLY A 247 -0.31 17.42 -5.71
CA GLY A 247 -1.74 17.64 -5.97
C GLY A 247 -2.61 16.48 -5.49
N ILE A 248 -2.20 15.23 -5.73
CA ILE A 248 -2.89 14.04 -5.24
C ILE A 248 -2.88 14.00 -3.71
N ALA A 249 -1.72 14.18 -3.09
CA ALA A 249 -1.58 14.19 -1.62
C ALA A 249 -2.45 15.28 -0.98
N LEU A 250 -2.44 16.50 -1.54
CA LEU A 250 -3.29 17.59 -1.06
C LEU A 250 -4.78 17.25 -1.22
N GLY A 251 -5.17 16.62 -2.33
CA GLY A 251 -6.54 16.16 -2.56
C GLY A 251 -7.00 15.14 -1.52
N ILE A 252 -6.14 14.16 -1.19
CA ILE A 252 -6.41 13.15 -0.16
C ILE A 252 -6.57 13.84 1.20
N ALA A 253 -5.61 14.66 1.61
CA ALA A 253 -5.65 15.41 2.86
C ALA A 253 -6.92 16.27 3.01
N LEU A 254 -7.30 17.02 1.97
CA LEU A 254 -8.53 17.84 1.98
C LEU A 254 -9.79 16.97 2.06
N SER A 255 -9.82 15.84 1.35
CA SER A 255 -10.96 14.91 1.40
C SER A 255 -11.15 14.31 2.80
N GLN A 256 -10.06 13.97 3.49
CA GLN A 256 -10.11 13.48 4.87
C GLN A 256 -10.62 14.55 5.83
N LEU A 257 -10.08 15.77 5.77
CA LEU A 257 -10.53 16.90 6.60
C LEU A 257 -12.02 17.18 6.41
N PHE A 258 -12.50 17.10 5.17
CA PHE A 258 -13.90 17.27 4.86
C PHE A 258 -14.76 16.17 5.49
N VAL A 259 -14.35 14.90 5.43
CA VAL A 259 -15.09 13.80 6.07
C VAL A 259 -15.08 13.93 7.60
N ILE A 260 -13.95 14.33 8.21
CA ILE A 260 -13.86 14.62 9.64
C ILE A 260 -14.82 15.75 10.02
N TYR A 261 -14.85 16.83 9.24
CA TYR A 261 -15.77 17.95 9.46
C TYR A 261 -17.24 17.51 9.42
N LEU A 262 -17.62 16.68 8.45
CA LEU A 262 -18.97 16.12 8.37
C LEU A 262 -19.29 15.23 9.59
N ALA A 263 -18.36 14.36 9.99
CA ALA A 263 -18.55 13.48 11.15
C ALA A 263 -18.72 14.29 12.45
N LYS A 264 -17.92 15.33 12.65
CA LYS A 264 -18.03 16.24 13.81
C LYS A 264 -19.28 17.10 13.78
N THR A 265 -19.71 17.53 12.60
CA THR A 265 -20.99 18.24 12.43
C THR A 265 -22.15 17.33 12.82
N LEU A 266 -22.15 16.07 12.38
CA LEU A 266 -23.17 15.09 12.73
C LEU A 266 -23.15 14.77 14.24
N GLU A 267 -21.98 14.59 14.83
CA GLU A 267 -21.80 14.40 16.27
C GLU A 267 -22.42 15.57 17.06
N GLY A 268 -22.09 16.82 16.70
CA GLY A 268 -22.64 18.01 17.35
C GLY A 268 -24.15 18.15 17.19
N GLN A 269 -24.71 17.80 16.01
CA GLN A 269 -26.16 17.77 15.80
C GLN A 269 -26.86 16.76 16.72
N ILE A 270 -26.28 15.57 16.90
CA ILE A 270 -26.82 14.53 17.77
C ILE A 270 -26.76 14.96 19.24
N GLU A 271 -25.64 15.54 19.69
CA GLU A 271 -25.49 16.01 21.08
C GLU A 271 -26.45 17.17 21.40
N LEU A 272 -26.63 18.12 20.48
CA LEU A 272 -27.60 19.20 20.60
C LEU A 272 -29.04 18.71 20.61
N GLN A 273 -29.35 17.69 19.79
CA GLN A 273 -30.65 17.06 19.84
C GLN A 273 -30.85 16.43 21.22
N ARG A 274 -29.90 15.62 21.71
CA ARG A 274 -29.95 14.92 23.00
C ARG A 274 -30.11 15.85 24.20
N SER A 275 -29.40 16.98 24.25
CA SER A 275 -29.47 17.92 25.38
C SER A 275 -30.86 18.54 25.56
N ARG A 276 -31.60 18.73 24.47
CA ARG A 276 -32.98 19.26 24.51
C ARG A 276 -34.02 18.25 24.99
N TRP A 277 -33.78 16.95 24.85
CA TRP A 277 -34.68 15.95 25.44
C TRP A 277 -34.58 15.90 26.97
N HIS A 278 -33.48 16.40 27.52
CA HIS A 278 -33.20 16.42 28.96
C HIS A 278 -33.46 17.79 29.61
N SER A 279 -33.85 18.82 28.84
CA SER A 279 -34.27 20.15 29.33
C SER A 279 -35.79 20.22 29.43
#